data_AF-A0A944BIQ0-F1
#
_entry.id   AF-A0A944BIQ0-F1
#
_cell.length_a   1.000
_cell.length_b   1.000
_cell.length_c   1.000
_cell.angle_alpha   90.00
_cell.angle_beta   90.00
_cell.angle_gamma   90.00
#
_symmetry.space_group_name_H-M   'P 1'
#
loop_
_entity.id
_entity.type
_entity.pdbx_description
1 polymer ?
#
loop_
_entity_poly.entity_id
_entity_poly.type
_entity_poly.pdbx_seq_one_letter_code
_entity_poly.pdbx_strand_id
1 'polypeptide(L)'
;LLLFDEADSLFTKRTSNVSKSNDRYSNMSINVLLQLVERYEGVSILTTNLKNAIDPAFERRITYKVYFPMPKKPERERLWRYMCPPDIKTAEPIDYEWLSDLELSGGEIKNAVLTAAFRAATKGVLLDSEILYDSGVSEASAAGRVMRRYDENIDDMFS
;
A
#
# COMPACT_ATOMS: atom_id res chain seq x y z
N LEU A 1 -20.87 4.74 11.74
CA LEU A 1 -19.67 4.81 10.88
C LEU A 1 -20.04 4.14 9.57
N LEU A 2 -19.87 4.84 8.45
CA LEU A 2 -20.10 4.33 7.10
C LEU A 2 -18.76 4.29 6.37
N LEU A 3 -18.38 3.16 5.80
CA LEU A 3 -17.11 2.99 5.07
C LEU A 3 -17.40 2.66 3.61
N PHE A 4 -16.84 3.46 2.69
CA PHE A 4 -16.84 3.19 1.27
C PHE A 4 -15.41 2.89 0.83
N ASP A 5 -15.17 1.64 0.45
CA ASP A 5 -13.89 1.24 -0.11
C ASP A 5 -13.85 1.40 -1.63
N GLU A 6 -12.67 1.66 -2.16
CA GLU A 6 -12.42 1.90 -3.59
C GLU A 6 -13.42 2.88 -4.21
N ALA A 7 -13.63 4.01 -3.52
CA ALA A 7 -14.64 5.00 -3.89
C ALA A 7 -14.44 5.54 -5.33
N ASP A 8 -13.23 5.48 -5.87
CA ASP A 8 -12.95 5.77 -7.28
C ASP A 8 -13.74 4.88 -8.26
N SER A 9 -14.11 3.65 -7.91
CA SER A 9 -15.00 2.81 -8.72
C SER A 9 -16.40 3.43 -8.88
N LEU A 10 -16.85 4.17 -7.86
CA LEU A 10 -18.11 4.92 -7.85
C LEU A 10 -17.98 6.28 -8.56
N PHE A 11 -16.75 6.83 -8.65
CA PHE A 11 -16.48 8.20 -9.11
C PHE A 11 -15.64 8.30 -10.40
N THR A 12 -15.27 7.17 -11.02
CA THR A 12 -14.43 7.15 -12.23
C THR A 12 -15.04 8.04 -13.31
N LYS A 13 -14.33 9.12 -13.68
CA LYS A 13 -14.60 9.90 -14.89
C LYS A 13 -14.60 8.96 -16.08
N ARG A 14 -15.78 8.59 -16.60
CA ARG A 14 -15.86 7.99 -17.92
C ARG A 14 -15.53 9.09 -18.93
N THR A 15 -14.29 9.09 -19.42
CA THR A 15 -13.80 9.97 -20.46
C THR A 15 -14.72 9.86 -21.68
N SER A 16 -15.46 10.94 -21.93
CA SER A 16 -15.64 11.56 -23.25
C SER A 16 -15.32 10.67 -24.46
N ASN A 17 -16.27 9.80 -24.83
CA ASN A 17 -16.54 9.49 -26.23
C ASN A 17 -18.06 9.49 -26.41
N VAL A 18 -18.51 10.56 -27.05
CA VAL A 18 -19.92 10.88 -27.31
C VAL A 18 -20.57 9.72 -28.06
N SER A 19 -21.57 9.07 -27.45
CA SER A 19 -22.80 8.56 -28.09
C SER A 19 -23.61 7.70 -27.13
N LYS A 20 -24.81 8.19 -26.77
CA LYS A 20 -26.01 7.48 -26.28
C LYS A 20 -26.49 7.89 -24.88
N SER A 21 -27.82 7.89 -24.77
CA SER A 21 -28.73 8.28 -23.70
C SER A 21 -28.49 7.67 -22.30
N ASN A 22 -27.37 6.98 -22.09
CA ASN A 22 -27.05 6.22 -20.89
C ASN A 22 -26.28 7.06 -19.83
N ASP A 23 -25.56 8.11 -20.24
CA ASP A 23 -24.75 8.94 -19.33
C ASP A 23 -25.58 9.83 -18.39
N ARG A 24 -26.80 10.20 -18.80
CA ARG A 24 -27.70 11.02 -17.95
C ARG A 24 -28.15 10.26 -16.70
N TYR A 25 -28.35 8.95 -16.79
CA TYR A 25 -28.75 8.12 -15.65
C TYR A 25 -27.58 7.88 -14.69
N SER A 26 -26.36 7.70 -15.20
CA SER A 26 -25.16 7.47 -14.38
C SER A 26 -24.79 8.68 -13.52
N ASN A 27 -24.87 9.90 -14.08
CA ASN A 27 -24.54 11.12 -13.32
C ASN A 27 -25.60 11.47 -12.26
N MET A 28 -26.85 11.06 -12.47
CA MET A 28 -27.93 11.28 -11.49
C MET A 28 -27.75 10.36 -10.28
N SER A 29 -27.36 9.10 -10.50
CA SER A 29 -27.09 8.12 -9.44
C SER A 29 -25.94 8.53 -8.52
N ILE A 30 -24.87 9.11 -9.06
CA ILE A 30 -23.72 9.60 -8.28
C ILE A 30 -24.14 10.77 -7.37
N ASN A 31 -24.87 11.75 -7.90
CA ASN A 31 -25.32 12.89 -7.08
C ASN A 31 -26.28 12.47 -5.95
N VAL A 32 -27.13 11.47 -6.20
CA VAL A 32 -28.00 10.91 -5.14
C VAL A 32 -27.16 10.22 -4.08
N LEU A 33 -26.17 9.41 -4.45
CA LEU A 33 -25.26 8.79 -3.49
C LEU A 33 -24.56 9.84 -2.61
N LEU A 34 -24.11 10.94 -3.21
CA LEU A 34 -23.49 12.04 -2.46
C LEU A 34 -24.45 12.67 -1.45
N GLN A 35 -25.69 12.94 -1.85
CA GLN A 35 -26.69 13.47 -0.94
C GLN A 35 -26.99 12.51 0.20
N LEU A 36 -26.96 11.19 -0.05
CA LEU A 36 -27.15 10.18 0.99
C LEU A 36 -25.96 10.14 1.97
N VAL A 37 -24.73 10.28 1.46
CA VAL A 37 -23.52 10.38 2.30
C VAL A 37 -23.50 11.66 3.12
N GLU A 38 -23.95 12.79 2.56
CA GLU A 38 -24.07 14.09 3.26
C GLU A 38 -25.18 14.08 4.32
N ARG A 39 -26.29 13.38 4.07
CA ARG A 39 -27.41 13.25 5.02
C ARG A 39 -27.15 12.25 6.14
N TYR A 40 -26.10 11.45 6.01
CA TYR A 40 -25.75 10.50 7.05
C TYR A 40 -25.27 11.26 8.30
N GLU A 41 -26.02 11.13 9.40
CA GLU A 41 -25.74 11.84 10.67
C GLU A 41 -24.49 11.32 11.42
N GLY A 42 -23.77 10.36 10.85
CA GLY A 42 -22.55 9.78 11.42
C GLY A 42 -21.29 10.08 10.61
N VAL A 43 -20.16 9.52 11.04
CA VAL A 43 -18.90 9.62 10.30
C VAL A 43 -18.93 8.73 9.07
N SER A 44 -18.67 9.30 7.90
CA SER A 44 -18.44 8.59 6.63
C SER A 44 -16.95 8.63 6.28
N ILE A 45 -16.35 7.46 6.05
CA ILE A 45 -14.97 7.30 5.59
C ILE A 45 -15.00 6.78 4.16
N LEU A 46 -14.20 7.40 3.30
CA LEU A 46 -14.00 6.95 1.93
C LEU A 46 -12.52 6.66 1.71
N THR A 47 -12.22 5.48 1.18
CA THR A 47 -10.87 5.09 0.75
C THR A 47 -10.82 5.06 -0.77
N THR A 48 -9.72 5.56 -1.34
CA THR A 48 -9.50 5.54 -2.80
C THR A 48 -8.01 5.39 -3.09
N ASN A 49 -7.70 4.64 -4.15
CA ASN A 49 -6.35 4.51 -4.66
C ASN A 49 -6.03 5.57 -5.73
N LEU A 50 -7.04 6.26 -6.27
CA LEU A 50 -6.91 7.20 -7.38
C LEU A 50 -7.21 8.64 -6.95
N LYS A 51 -6.19 9.33 -6.44
CA LYS A 51 -6.26 10.76 -6.08
C LYS A 51 -6.88 11.67 -7.15
N ASN A 52 -6.63 11.36 -8.42
CA ASN A 52 -7.01 12.21 -9.55
C ASN A 52 -8.34 11.81 -10.21
N ALA A 53 -8.98 10.72 -9.74
CA ALA A 53 -10.24 10.24 -10.31
C ALA A 53 -11.46 10.89 -9.66
N ILE A 54 -11.30 11.52 -8.49
CA ILE A 54 -12.40 12.19 -7.79
C ILE A 54 -12.81 13.45 -8.56
N ASP A 55 -14.11 13.58 -8.83
CA ASP A 55 -14.68 14.78 -9.44
C ASP A 55 -14.46 16.03 -8.55
N PRO A 56 -14.02 17.17 -9.11
CA PRO A 56 -13.77 18.38 -8.33
C PRO A 56 -14.97 18.91 -7.53
N ALA A 57 -16.21 18.66 -7.97
CA ALA A 57 -17.41 19.03 -7.22
C ALA A 57 -17.68 18.07 -6.05
N PHE A 58 -17.27 16.80 -6.15
CA PHE A 58 -17.28 15.88 -5.01
C PHE A 58 -16.18 16.24 -4.01
N GLU A 59 -14.98 16.58 -4.50
CA GLU A 59 -13.83 16.91 -3.67
C GLU A 59 -14.07 18.08 -2.70
N ARG A 60 -14.91 19.05 -3.10
CA ARG A 60 -15.31 20.21 -2.27
C ARG A 60 -16.21 19.84 -1.09
N ARG A 61 -16.86 18.68 -1.12
CA ARG A 61 -17.78 18.19 -0.06
C ARG A 61 -17.07 17.32 0.98
N ILE A 62 -15.82 16.94 0.73
CA ILE A 62 -15.01 16.16 1.66
C ILE A 62 -14.42 17.09 2.72
N THR A 63 -14.80 16.89 3.99
CA THR A 63 -14.35 17.73 5.12
C THR A 63 -12.86 17.56 5.41
N TYR A 64 -12.35 16.33 5.36
CA TYR A 64 -10.96 16.01 5.65
C TYR A 64 -10.39 15.09 4.59
N LYS A 65 -9.17 15.41 4.11
CA LYS A 65 -8.42 14.59 3.17
C LYS A 65 -7.14 14.13 3.85
N VAL A 66 -7.04 12.84 4.10
CA VAL A 66 -5.82 12.23 4.65
C VAL A 66 -5.05 11.61 3.51
N TYR A 67 -3.82 12.08 3.31
CA TYR A 67 -2.93 11.50 2.31
C TYR A 67 -1.94 10.54 2.97
N PHE A 68 -1.86 9.32 2.43
CA PHE A 68 -0.87 8.32 2.79
C PHE A 68 0.22 8.26 1.70
N PRO A 69 1.35 8.98 1.84
CA PRO A 69 2.49 8.85 0.94
C PRO A 69 3.19 7.50 1.13
N MET A 70 4.12 7.18 0.23
CA MET A 70 5.06 6.09 0.48
C MET A 70 5.82 6.34 1.79
N PRO A 71 5.96 5.32 2.65
CA PRO A 71 6.62 5.46 3.94
C PRO A 71 8.12 5.73 3.75
N LYS A 72 8.66 6.62 4.58
CA LYS A 72 10.10 6.89 4.68
C LYS A 72 10.82 5.76 5.41
N LYS A 73 12.16 5.72 5.31
CA LYS A 73 13.00 4.68 5.95
C LYS A 73 12.62 4.41 7.43
N PRO A 74 12.49 5.42 8.33
CA PRO A 74 12.12 5.16 9.74
C PRO A 74 10.70 4.59 9.91
N GLU A 75 9.79 4.93 9.00
CA GLU A 75 8.41 4.40 9.00
C GLU A 75 8.40 2.95 8.49
N ARG A 76 9.21 2.64 7.47
CA ARG A 76 9.39 1.27 6.96
C ARG A 76 10.02 0.35 7.99
N GLU A 77 11.02 0.81 8.73
CA GLU A 77 11.62 0.05 9.84
C GLU A 77 10.55 -0.33 10.88
N ARG A 78 9.72 0.64 11.28
CA ARG A 78 8.59 0.39 12.20
C ARG A 78 7.57 -0.58 11.60
N LEU A 79 7.28 -0.47 10.31
CA LEU A 79 6.37 -1.39 9.61
C LEU A 79 6.94 -2.81 9.59
N TRP A 80 8.23 -3.00 9.29
CA TRP A 80 8.87 -4.31 9.33
C TRP A 80 8.82 -4.93 10.73
N ARG A 81 9.17 -4.15 11.77
CA ARG A 81 9.07 -4.57 13.17
C ARG A 81 7.64 -4.95 13.55
N TYR A 82 6.66 -4.17 13.12
CA TYR A 82 5.25 -4.42 13.43
C TYR A 82 4.69 -5.65 12.70
N MET A 83 5.09 -5.86 11.44
CA MET A 83 4.59 -6.94 10.60
C MET A 83 5.27 -8.28 10.88
N CYS A 84 6.44 -8.29 11.53
CA CYS A 84 7.07 -9.48 12.10
C CYS A 84 6.63 -9.63 13.56
N PRO A 85 5.68 -10.55 13.89
CA PRO A 85 5.23 -10.74 15.26
C PRO A 85 6.41 -11.02 16.22
N PRO A 86 6.38 -10.49 17.45
CA PRO A 86 7.45 -10.69 18.43
C PRO A 86 7.63 -12.16 18.83
N ASP A 87 6.61 -13.00 18.64
CA ASP A 87 6.63 -14.43 18.95
C ASP A 87 7.22 -15.29 17.82
N ILE A 88 7.59 -14.70 16.67
CA ILE A 88 8.27 -15.44 15.60
C ILE A 88 9.63 -15.92 16.12
N LYS A 89 9.88 -17.22 15.94
CA LYS A 89 11.21 -17.79 16.14
C LYS A 89 12.10 -17.40 14.96
N THR A 90 13.11 -16.59 15.23
CA THR A 90 14.13 -16.21 14.25
C THR A 90 15.43 -16.97 14.52
N ALA A 91 16.24 -17.18 13.49
CA ALA A 91 17.57 -17.79 13.63
C ALA A 91 18.50 -16.88 14.44
N GLU A 92 18.37 -15.58 14.20
CA GLU A 92 19.14 -14.48 14.77
C GLU A 92 18.26 -13.23 14.89
N PRO A 93 18.68 -12.19 15.64
CA PRO A 93 17.97 -10.92 15.66
C PRO A 93 17.85 -10.33 14.25
N ILE A 94 16.62 -9.93 13.88
CA ILE A 94 16.37 -9.36 12.55
C ILE A 94 16.90 -7.92 12.47
N ASP A 95 17.63 -7.63 11.41
CA ASP A 95 18.09 -6.28 11.09
C ASP A 95 16.99 -5.51 10.34
N TYR A 96 16.08 -4.91 11.11
CA TYR A 96 15.00 -4.10 10.55
C TYR A 96 15.48 -2.79 9.91
N GLU A 97 16.65 -2.27 10.32
CA GLU A 97 17.22 -1.06 9.74
C GLU A 97 17.68 -1.34 8.32
N TRP A 98 18.35 -2.46 8.08
CA TRP A 98 18.71 -2.92 6.74
C TRP A 98 17.48 -3.20 5.87
N LEU A 99 16.47 -3.91 6.38
CA LEU A 99 15.22 -4.17 5.65
C LEU A 99 14.49 -2.89 5.26
N SER A 100 14.64 -1.82 6.04
CA SER A 100 14.01 -0.53 5.77
C SER A 100 14.61 0.24 4.59
N ASP A 101 15.76 -0.18 4.05
CA ASP A 101 16.33 0.36 2.81
C ASP A 101 15.51 -0.01 1.57
N LEU A 102 14.74 -1.11 1.63
CA LEU A 102 13.82 -1.47 0.57
C LEU A 102 12.65 -0.45 0.51
N GLU A 103 12.51 0.26 -0.61
CA GLU A 103 11.42 1.22 -0.84
C GLU A 103 10.10 0.50 -1.14
N LEU A 104 9.51 -0.05 -0.09
CA LEU A 104 8.25 -0.79 -0.09
C LEU A 104 7.15 -0.02 0.63
N SER A 105 5.93 -0.17 0.14
CA SER A 105 4.70 0.23 0.83
C SER A 105 4.39 -0.73 1.98
N GLY A 106 3.47 -0.35 2.88
CA GLY A 106 3.05 -1.24 3.97
C GLY A 106 2.43 -2.57 3.49
N GLY A 107 1.71 -2.54 2.36
CA GLY A 107 1.14 -3.75 1.75
C GLY A 107 2.23 -4.69 1.23
N GLU A 108 3.24 -4.13 0.57
CA GLU A 108 4.37 -4.89 0.05
C GLU A 108 5.25 -5.47 1.15
N ILE A 109 5.52 -4.71 2.23
CA ILE A 109 6.22 -5.23 3.42
C ILE A 109 5.46 -6.42 4.00
N LYS A 110 4.14 -6.31 4.15
CA LYS A 110 3.31 -7.42 4.65
C LYS A 110 3.42 -8.66 3.75
N ASN A 111 3.34 -8.48 2.44
CA ASN A 111 3.48 -9.59 1.48
C ASN A 111 4.87 -10.22 1.53
N ALA A 112 5.92 -9.41 1.66
CA ALA A 112 7.29 -9.87 1.79
C ALA A 112 7.49 -10.72 3.06
N VAL A 113 6.97 -10.27 4.20
CA VAL A 113 7.01 -11.04 5.46
C VAL A 113 6.27 -12.37 5.33
N LEU A 114 5.06 -12.37 4.75
CA LEU A 114 4.30 -13.60 4.54
C LEU A 114 5.04 -14.58 3.62
N THR A 115 5.58 -14.08 2.51
CA THR A 115 6.37 -14.87 1.56
C THR A 115 7.61 -15.46 2.23
N ALA A 116 8.31 -14.65 3.01
CA ALA A 116 9.48 -15.08 3.77
C ALA A 116 9.14 -16.20 4.76
N ALA A 117 8.04 -16.04 5.51
CA ALA A 117 7.56 -17.06 6.44
C ALA A 117 7.21 -18.39 5.74
N PHE A 118 6.52 -18.33 4.59
CA PHE A 118 6.24 -19.53 3.81
C PHE A 118 7.50 -20.20 3.27
N ARG A 119 8.48 -19.42 2.79
CA ARG A 119 9.76 -19.93 2.30
C ARG A 119 10.56 -20.60 3.41
N ALA A 120 10.63 -19.99 4.59
CA ALA A 120 11.30 -20.55 5.75
C ALA A 120 10.65 -21.87 6.20
N ALA A 121 9.31 -21.88 6.33
CA ALA A 121 8.55 -23.09 6.69
C ALA A 121 8.74 -24.24 5.68
N THR A 122 8.72 -23.94 4.38
CA THR A 122 8.91 -24.95 3.31
C THR A 122 10.32 -25.55 3.34
N LYS A 123 11.34 -24.74 3.65
CA LYS A 123 12.72 -25.19 3.76
C LYS A 123 13.05 -25.83 5.12
N GLY A 124 12.14 -25.74 6.10
CA GLY A 124 12.37 -26.20 7.47
C GLY A 124 13.42 -25.36 8.22
N VAL A 125 13.59 -24.09 7.85
CA VAL A 125 14.54 -23.16 8.49
C VAL A 125 13.78 -22.09 9.27
N LEU A 126 14.47 -21.44 10.21
CA LEU A 126 13.92 -20.29 10.91
C LEU A 126 13.98 -19.04 10.02
N LEU A 127 13.18 -18.03 10.38
CA LEU A 127 13.21 -16.74 9.68
C LEU A 127 14.50 -15.99 10.04
N ASP A 128 15.13 -15.36 9.07
CA ASP A 128 16.30 -14.49 9.23
C ASP A 128 16.16 -13.23 8.36
N SER A 129 17.11 -12.30 8.50
CA SER A 129 17.12 -11.04 7.75
C SER A 129 17.24 -11.27 6.24
N GLU A 130 18.02 -12.28 5.83
CA GLU A 130 18.26 -12.62 4.43
C GLU A 130 16.99 -13.09 3.71
N ILE A 131 16.24 -14.03 4.30
CA ILE A 131 14.99 -14.54 3.70
C ILE A 131 13.95 -13.42 3.61
N LEU A 132 13.91 -12.51 4.60
CA LEU A 132 13.05 -11.32 4.55
C LEU A 132 13.49 -10.35 3.45
N TYR A 133 14.78 -10.08 3.34
CA TYR A 133 15.34 -9.19 2.33
C TYR A 133 15.09 -9.72 0.91
N ASP A 134 15.42 -10.99 0.64
CA ASP A 134 15.18 -11.63 -0.65
C ASP A 134 13.69 -11.66 -1.03
N SER A 135 12.80 -11.82 -0.04
CA SER A 135 11.35 -11.76 -0.25
C SER A 135 10.89 -10.32 -0.53
N GLY A 136 11.47 -9.33 0.14
CA GLY A 136 11.22 -7.91 -0.12
C GLY A 136 11.72 -7.45 -1.50
N VAL A 137 12.89 -7.92 -1.93
CA VAL A 137 13.42 -7.68 -3.30
C VAL A 137 12.52 -8.34 -4.36
N SER A 138 12.03 -9.55 -4.08
CA SER A 138 11.07 -10.24 -4.97
C SER A 138 9.79 -9.40 -5.13
N GLU A 139 9.27 -8.85 -4.03
CA GLU A 139 8.07 -8.00 -4.04
C GLU A 139 8.31 -6.69 -4.79
N ALA A 140 9.44 -6.01 -4.54
CA ALA A 140 9.83 -4.80 -5.27
C ALA A 140 9.90 -5.06 -6.79
N SER A 141 10.49 -6.20 -7.17
CA SER A 141 10.63 -6.60 -8.57
C SER A 141 9.27 -6.89 -9.22
N ALA A 142 8.37 -7.57 -8.51
CA ALA A 142 7.00 -7.83 -8.98
C ALA A 142 6.20 -6.54 -9.18
N ALA A 143 6.47 -5.51 -8.37
CA ALA A 143 5.91 -4.16 -8.53
C ALA A 143 6.63 -3.31 -9.61
N GLY A 144 7.57 -3.89 -10.36
CA GLY A 144 8.29 -3.24 -11.46
C GLY A 144 9.46 -2.34 -11.03
N ARG A 145 9.93 -2.44 -9.77
CA ARG A 145 11.07 -1.69 -9.25
C ARG A 145 12.33 -2.55 -9.33
N VAL A 146 13.32 -2.11 -10.10
CA VAL A 146 14.64 -2.75 -10.13
C VAL A 146 15.43 -2.29 -8.90
N MET A 147 15.62 -3.18 -7.94
CA MET A 147 16.47 -2.94 -6.78
C MET A 147 17.88 -3.46 -7.07
N ARG A 148 18.89 -2.59 -6.95
CA ARG A 148 20.29 -3.02 -6.98
C ARG A 148 20.59 -3.63 -5.60
N ARG A 149 21.04 -4.89 -5.57
CA ARG A 149 21.50 -5.51 -4.33
C ARG A 149 22.62 -4.63 -3.76
N TYR A 150 22.51 -4.23 -2.50
CA TYR A 150 23.63 -3.60 -1.79
C TYR A 150 24.60 -4.70 -1.40
N ASP A 151 25.33 -5.22 -2.38
CA ASP A 151 26.45 -6.10 -2.14
C ASP A 151 27.43 -5.95 -3.31
N GLU A 152 28.38 -5.04 -3.13
CA GLU A 152 29.72 -5.01 -3.73
C GLU A 152 30.46 -3.77 -3.16
N ASN A 153 31.50 -4.02 -2.34
CA ASN A 153 32.55 -3.10 -1.88
C ASN A 153 32.32 -2.24 -0.62
N ILE A 154 32.28 -2.88 0.56
CA ILE A 154 32.72 -2.22 1.80
C ILE A 154 34.17 -2.62 2.18
N ASP A 155 34.74 -3.69 1.62
CA ASP A 155 36.11 -4.12 1.94
C ASP A 155 37.23 -3.38 1.16
N ASP A 156 36.92 -2.66 0.07
CA ASP A 156 37.93 -1.98 -0.76
C ASP A 156 38.11 -0.47 -0.43
N MET A 157 37.45 0.07 0.61
CA MET A 157 37.62 1.49 1.01
C MET A 157 38.63 1.71 2.14
N PHE A 158 39.21 0.64 2.71
CA PHE A 158 40.19 0.72 3.80
C PHE A 158 41.45 -0.13 3.58
N SER A 159 41.74 -0.52 2.33
CA SER A 159 43.02 -1.18 2.00
C SER A 159 43.95 -0.32 1.16
#